data_AF-A0A7S2QYG5-F1
#
_entry.id   AF-A0A7S2QYG5-F1
#
_cell.length_a   1.000
_cell.length_b   1.000
_cell.length_c   1.000
_cell.angle_alpha   90.00
_cell.angle_beta   90.00
_cell.angle_gamma   90.00
#
_symmetry.space_group_name_H-M   'P 1'
#
loop_
_entity.id
_entity.type
_entity.pdbx_description
1 polymer ?
#
loop_
_entity_poly.entity_id
_entity_poly.type
_entity_poly.pdbx_seq_one_letter_code
_entity_poly.pdbx_strand_id
1 'polypeptide(L)'
;FFGARCGWVQHEGGHNSLTGNIWWDKRAQAFTAGFGLASSGDMWNNMHNKHHATPQKVRHDMDLDTTPAVAFFNKAVESNRPRGFSKVWLRAQAWTFVPITSGMVLFFWMYVLHPRNAIRRKNAEEAFWMITAHVVRTSVIKAVTGYSWLTSYGLFCASMWAAGCY
;
A
#
# COMPACT_ATOMS: atom_id res chain seq x y z
N PHE A 1 11.08 -7.10 -9.52
CA PHE A 1 10.31 -6.17 -10.39
C PHE A 1 8.83 -6.52 -10.62
N PHE A 2 8.26 -7.59 -10.03
CA PHE A 2 6.83 -7.90 -10.24
C PHE A 2 5.89 -6.82 -9.67
N GLY A 3 6.02 -6.48 -8.39
CA GLY A 3 5.19 -5.47 -7.72
C GLY A 3 5.22 -4.11 -8.43
N ALA A 4 6.42 -3.61 -8.79
CA ALA A 4 6.56 -2.34 -9.51
C ALA A 4 5.79 -2.31 -10.85
N ARG A 5 5.85 -3.40 -11.63
CA ARG A 5 5.08 -3.50 -12.89
C ARG A 5 3.57 -3.55 -12.63
N CYS A 6 3.15 -4.29 -11.59
CA CYS A 6 1.76 -4.29 -11.16
C CYS A 6 1.30 -2.89 -10.74
N GLY A 7 2.13 -2.13 -10.02
CA GLY A 7 1.83 -0.76 -9.61
C GLY A 7 1.63 0.19 -10.79
N TRP A 8 2.44 0.05 -11.84
CA TRP A 8 2.24 0.84 -13.06
C TRP A 8 0.91 0.50 -13.76
N VAL A 9 0.61 -0.79 -13.97
CA VAL A 9 -0.67 -1.20 -14.59
C VAL A 9 -1.86 -0.79 -13.73
N GLN A 10 -1.73 -0.93 -12.41
CA GLN A 10 -2.71 -0.49 -11.43
C GLN A 10 -2.97 1.01 -11.55
N HIS A 11 -1.92 1.82 -11.69
CA HIS A 11 -2.02 3.27 -11.84
C HIS A 11 -2.80 3.64 -13.10
N GLU A 12 -2.41 3.14 -14.26
CA GLU A 12 -3.08 3.43 -15.54
C GLU A 12 -4.54 2.94 -15.56
N GLY A 13 -4.80 1.72 -15.07
CA GLY A 13 -6.17 1.23 -14.90
C GLY A 13 -6.98 2.06 -13.89
N GLY A 14 -6.29 2.62 -12.89
CA GLY A 14 -6.85 3.55 -11.91
C GLY A 14 -7.34 4.86 -12.51
N HIS A 15 -6.59 5.39 -13.48
CA HIS A 15 -6.94 6.60 -14.24
C HIS A 15 -7.90 6.34 -15.40
N ASN A 16 -8.17 5.07 -15.72
CA ASN A 16 -8.92 4.66 -16.91
C ASN A 16 -8.22 5.09 -18.22
N SER A 17 -6.89 5.08 -18.23
CA SER A 17 -6.04 5.46 -19.36
C SER A 17 -5.37 4.27 -20.04
N LEU A 18 -5.66 3.04 -19.62
CA LEU A 18 -4.88 1.87 -20.02
C LEU A 18 -5.34 1.29 -21.37
N THR A 19 -6.64 1.02 -21.54
CA THR A 19 -7.18 0.35 -22.74
C THR A 19 -8.17 1.20 -23.53
N GLY A 20 -8.61 2.34 -22.97
CA GLY A 20 -9.72 3.12 -23.50
C GLY A 20 -11.10 2.55 -23.14
N ASN A 21 -11.17 1.43 -22.41
CA ASN A 21 -12.40 0.87 -21.87
C ASN A 21 -12.35 0.81 -20.33
N ILE A 22 -13.15 1.64 -19.68
CA ILE A 22 -13.20 1.79 -18.21
C ILE A 22 -13.44 0.44 -17.51
N TRP A 23 -14.28 -0.42 -18.08
CA TRP A 23 -14.61 -1.70 -17.43
C TRP A 23 -13.37 -2.59 -17.32
N TRP A 24 -12.64 -2.75 -18.43
CA TRP A 24 -11.41 -3.53 -18.46
C TRP A 24 -10.30 -2.89 -17.63
N ASP A 25 -10.18 -1.57 -17.66
CA ASP A 25 -9.20 -0.83 -16.86
C ASP A 25 -9.41 -1.05 -15.37
N LYS A 26 -10.67 -1.05 -14.89
CA LYS A 26 -11.00 -1.35 -13.49
C LYS A 26 -10.76 -2.81 -13.12
N ARG A 27 -11.01 -3.77 -14.01
CA ARG A 27 -10.65 -5.19 -13.76
C ARG A 27 -9.14 -5.38 -13.67
N ALA A 28 -8.39 -4.79 -14.60
CA ALA A 28 -6.93 -4.83 -14.61
C ALA A 28 -6.35 -4.17 -13.36
N GLN A 29 -6.90 -3.03 -12.94
CA GLN A 29 -6.54 -2.38 -11.69
C GLN A 29 -6.82 -3.28 -10.48
N ALA A 30 -8.02 -3.85 -10.35
CA ALA A 30 -8.38 -4.70 -9.22
C ALA A 30 -7.44 -5.92 -9.09
N PHE A 31 -7.13 -6.57 -10.21
CA PHE A 31 -6.18 -7.68 -10.24
C PHE A 31 -4.76 -7.24 -9.87
N THR A 32 -4.23 -6.19 -10.50
CA THR A 32 -2.83 -5.78 -10.28
C THR A 32 -2.60 -5.12 -8.93
N ALA A 33 -3.57 -4.37 -8.41
CA ALA A 33 -3.57 -3.89 -7.03
C ALA A 33 -3.67 -5.06 -6.04
N GLY A 34 -4.70 -5.91 -6.18
CA GLY A 34 -4.98 -6.98 -5.24
C GLY A 34 -3.91 -8.05 -5.25
N PHE A 35 -3.68 -8.70 -6.39
CA PHE A 35 -2.72 -9.80 -6.49
C PHE A 35 -1.26 -9.32 -6.45
N GLY A 36 -0.97 -8.23 -7.15
CA GLY A 36 0.39 -7.71 -7.31
C GLY A 36 0.91 -6.99 -6.07
N LEU A 37 0.08 -6.15 -5.46
CA LEU A 37 0.46 -5.27 -4.36
C LEU A 37 -0.19 -5.64 -3.01
N ALA A 38 -1.10 -6.62 -2.98
CA ALA A 38 -1.91 -6.95 -1.82
C ALA A 38 -2.70 -5.74 -1.29
N SER A 39 -3.25 -4.95 -2.23
CA SER A 39 -3.97 -3.71 -1.93
C SER A 39 -5.28 -3.57 -2.74
N SER A 40 -6.13 -2.65 -2.29
CA SER A 40 -7.41 -2.29 -2.92
C SER A 40 -7.22 -1.13 -3.89
N GLY A 41 -7.62 -1.31 -5.16
CA GLY A 41 -7.60 -0.29 -6.20
C GLY A 41 -8.57 0.85 -5.91
N ASP A 42 -9.75 0.54 -5.37
CA ASP A 42 -10.74 1.54 -4.92
C ASP A 42 -10.17 2.46 -3.84
N MET A 43 -9.48 1.90 -2.84
CA MET A 43 -8.86 2.69 -1.79
C MET A 43 -7.72 3.54 -2.34
N TRP A 44 -6.92 2.96 -3.23
CA TRP A 44 -5.87 3.69 -3.94
C TRP A 44 -6.45 4.89 -4.71
N ASN A 45 -7.51 4.69 -5.51
CA ASN A 45 -8.17 5.77 -6.24
C ASN A 45 -8.69 6.86 -5.30
N ASN A 46 -9.27 6.51 -4.16
CA ASN A 46 -9.76 7.49 -3.18
C ASN A 46 -8.62 8.34 -2.59
N MET A 47 -7.47 7.73 -2.26
CA MET A 47 -6.30 8.47 -1.77
C MET A 47 -5.70 9.32 -2.89
N HIS A 48 -5.45 8.70 -4.03
CA HIS A 48 -4.75 9.30 -5.16
C HIS A 48 -5.52 10.46 -5.80
N ASN A 49 -6.84 10.34 -5.96
CA ASN A 49 -7.66 11.44 -6.48
C ASN A 49 -7.66 12.65 -5.54
N LYS A 50 -7.60 12.45 -4.21
CA LYS A 50 -7.48 13.55 -3.24
C LYS A 50 -6.14 14.24 -3.33
N HIS A 51 -5.07 13.46 -3.47
CA HIS A 51 -3.74 13.99 -3.73
C HIS A 51 -3.74 14.87 -4.99
N HIS A 52 -4.25 14.38 -6.12
CA HIS A 52 -4.31 15.16 -7.36
C HIS A 52 -5.23 16.38 -7.30
N ALA A 53 -6.32 16.34 -6.54
CA ALA A 53 -7.21 17.47 -6.40
C ALA A 53 -6.58 18.64 -5.62
N THR A 54 -5.77 18.35 -4.61
CA THR A 54 -5.13 19.35 -3.75
C THR A 54 -3.74 18.89 -3.30
N PRO A 55 -2.76 18.83 -4.22
CA PRO A 55 -1.46 18.27 -3.90
C PRO A 55 -0.74 19.13 -2.87
N GLN A 56 -0.08 18.47 -1.91
CA GLN A 56 0.75 19.13 -0.90
C GLN A 56 0.00 20.16 -0.03
N LYS A 57 -1.33 20.05 0.06
CA LYS A 57 -2.16 20.93 0.89
C LYS A 57 -2.48 20.26 2.21
N VAL A 58 -1.93 20.80 3.29
CA VAL A 58 -2.14 20.33 4.68
C VAL A 58 -3.64 20.15 4.96
N ARG A 59 -4.01 19.00 5.57
CA ARG A 59 -5.39 18.54 5.87
C ARG A 59 -6.27 18.16 4.68
N HIS A 60 -5.84 18.40 3.45
CA HIS A 60 -6.60 18.01 2.25
C HIS A 60 -5.92 16.85 1.50
N ASP A 61 -4.59 16.86 1.49
CA ASP A 61 -3.76 15.75 1.01
C ASP A 61 -3.51 14.75 2.14
N MET A 62 -3.93 13.49 1.94
CA MET A 62 -3.76 12.43 2.93
C MET A 62 -2.29 12.03 3.07
N ASP A 63 -1.48 12.27 2.04
CA ASP A 63 -0.06 11.90 2.01
C ASP A 63 0.77 12.72 3.01
N LEU A 64 0.20 13.82 3.53
CA LEU A 64 0.79 14.68 4.56
C LEU A 64 0.38 14.32 6.00
N ASP A 65 -0.63 13.47 6.21
CA ASP A 65 -1.15 13.10 7.53
C ASP A 65 -0.50 11.80 8.06
N THR A 66 0.83 11.78 8.08
CA THR A 66 1.65 10.60 8.46
C THR A 66 2.26 10.67 9.86
N THR A 67 2.00 11.74 10.60
CA THR A 67 2.44 11.84 12.00
C THR A 67 1.66 10.87 12.89
N PRO A 68 2.29 10.25 13.91
CA PRO A 68 3.62 10.58 14.45
C PRO A 68 4.80 9.85 13.78
N ALA A 69 4.57 9.07 12.71
CA ALA A 69 5.61 8.25 12.10
C ALA A 69 6.58 9.07 11.23
N VAL A 70 6.06 10.02 10.44
CA VAL A 70 6.85 10.90 9.55
C VAL A 70 6.27 12.30 9.58
N ALA A 71 7.13 13.31 9.62
CA ALA A 71 6.77 14.72 9.54
C ALA A 71 7.34 15.33 8.25
N PHE A 72 6.47 15.55 7.27
CA PHE A 72 6.84 16.08 5.94
C PHE A 72 6.98 17.61 5.87
N PHE A 73 6.57 18.33 6.91
CA PHE A 73 6.64 19.80 6.95
C PHE A 73 6.79 20.32 8.39
N ASN A 74 7.28 21.56 8.53
CA ASN A 74 7.71 22.13 9.81
C ASN A 74 6.64 22.13 10.91
N LYS A 75 5.37 22.27 10.53
CA LYS A 75 4.22 22.29 11.46
C LYS A 75 3.45 20.96 11.50
N ALA A 76 3.98 19.87 10.94
CA ALA A 76 3.24 18.60 10.83
C ALA A 76 2.76 18.07 12.19
N VAL A 77 3.60 18.15 13.21
CA VAL A 77 3.27 17.68 14.57
C VAL A 77 2.12 18.49 15.20
N GLU A 78 2.07 19.79 14.92
CA GLU A 78 1.06 20.71 15.47
C GLU A 78 -0.26 20.71 14.68
N SER A 79 -0.16 20.52 13.36
CA SER A 79 -1.26 20.71 12.42
C SER A 79 -2.06 19.44 12.15
N ASN A 80 -1.41 18.28 12.24
CA ASN A 80 -2.06 16.97 12.21
C ASN A 80 -2.66 16.63 13.58
N ARG A 81 -3.51 15.60 13.64
CA ARG A 81 -4.27 15.29 14.86
C ARG A 81 -3.35 15.03 16.06
N PRO A 82 -3.72 15.46 17.28
CA PRO A 82 -2.91 15.23 18.47
C PRO A 82 -2.82 13.72 18.73
N ARG A 83 -1.64 13.16 18.46
CA ARG A 83 -1.24 11.79 18.77
C ARG A 83 0.07 11.85 19.54
N GLY A 84 0.28 10.91 20.47
CA GLY A 84 1.57 10.79 21.14
C GLY A 84 2.68 10.61 20.11
N PHE A 85 3.75 11.41 20.20
CA PHE A 85 4.86 11.36 19.25
C PHE A 85 6.20 11.23 19.98
N SER A 86 7.12 10.46 19.38
CA SER A 86 8.49 10.36 19.87
C SER A 86 9.36 11.40 19.16
N LYS A 87 9.88 12.37 19.92
CA LYS A 87 10.85 13.36 19.41
C LYS A 87 12.12 12.70 18.87
N VAL A 88 12.56 11.60 19.50
CA VAL A 88 13.73 10.84 19.08
C VAL A 88 13.48 10.20 17.70
N TRP A 89 12.31 9.57 17.53
CA TRP A 89 11.92 8.97 16.26
C TRP A 89 11.87 10.00 15.12
N LEU A 90 11.20 11.14 15.32
CA LEU A 90 11.10 12.18 14.29
C LEU A 90 12.44 12.83 13.95
N ARG A 91 13.38 12.92 14.91
CA ARG A 91 14.76 13.37 14.62
C ARG A 91 15.54 12.36 13.79
N ALA A 92 15.25 11.08 13.96
CA ALA A 92 15.87 9.99 13.21
C ALA A 92 15.17 9.70 11.87
N GLN A 93 14.05 10.37 11.55
CA GLN A 93 13.19 10.03 10.42
C GLN A 93 13.92 9.97 9.07
N ALA A 94 14.94 10.82 8.85
CA ALA A 94 15.72 10.78 7.61
C ALA A 94 16.42 9.43 7.39
N TRP A 95 16.83 8.77 8.49
CA TRP A 95 17.48 7.47 8.48
C TRP A 95 16.51 6.31 8.61
N THR A 96 15.37 6.51 9.28
CA THR A 96 14.39 5.45 9.52
C THR A 96 13.27 5.42 8.49
N PHE A 97 13.11 6.45 7.64
CA PHE A 97 12.03 6.54 6.66
C PHE A 97 12.06 5.33 5.72
N VAL A 98 13.14 5.21 4.95
CA VAL A 98 13.28 4.15 3.94
C VAL A 98 13.33 2.75 4.56
N PRO A 99 14.25 2.42 5.49
CA PRO A 99 14.43 1.02 5.92
C PRO A 99 13.35 0.50 6.88
N ILE A 100 12.62 1.39 7.57
CA ILE A 100 11.67 0.99 8.62
C ILE A 100 10.28 1.56 8.36
N THR A 101 10.16 2.87 8.18
CA THR A 101 8.84 3.51 8.16
C THR A 101 8.05 3.14 6.92
N SER A 102 8.67 3.13 5.74
CA SER A 102 8.01 2.75 4.49
C SER A 102 7.55 1.29 4.51
N GLY A 103 8.37 0.37 5.04
CA GLY A 103 7.98 -1.02 5.26
C GLY A 103 6.78 -1.17 6.22
N MET A 104 6.77 -0.43 7.34
CA MET A 104 5.63 -0.40 8.27
C MET A 104 4.36 0.15 7.61
N VAL A 105 4.47 1.22 6.82
CA VAL A 105 3.34 1.81 6.08
C VAL A 105 2.77 0.80 5.09
N LEU A 106 3.64 0.10 4.36
CA LEU A 106 3.20 -0.95 3.43
C LEU A 106 2.45 -2.07 4.16
N PHE A 107 2.92 -2.50 5.33
CA PHE A 107 2.21 -3.51 6.13
C PHE A 107 0.88 -2.98 6.68
N PHE A 108 0.83 -1.73 7.11
CA PHE A 108 -0.41 -1.08 7.49
C PHE A 108 -1.40 -1.04 6.33
N TRP A 109 -0.94 -0.74 5.11
CA TRP A 109 -1.77 -0.78 3.91
C TRP A 109 -2.28 -2.19 3.62
N MET A 110 -1.37 -3.16 3.58
CA MET A 110 -1.65 -4.55 3.21
C MET A 110 -2.57 -5.26 4.20
N TYR A 111 -2.40 -5.02 5.51
CA TYR A 111 -3.14 -5.75 6.55
C TYR A 111 -4.30 -4.98 7.18
N VAL A 112 -4.34 -3.65 7.07
CA VAL A 112 -5.33 -2.83 7.77
C VAL A 112 -6.12 -1.96 6.82
N LEU A 113 -5.48 -1.02 6.12
CA LEU A 113 -6.18 0.03 5.40
C LEU A 113 -6.99 -0.49 4.21
N HIS A 114 -6.34 -1.24 3.32
CA HIS A 114 -6.97 -1.75 2.10
C HIS A 114 -7.97 -2.89 2.38
N PRO A 115 -7.66 -3.89 3.23
CA PRO A 115 -8.65 -4.89 3.64
C PRO A 115 -9.89 -4.27 4.27
N ARG A 116 -9.72 -3.29 5.16
CA ARG A 116 -10.86 -2.57 5.78
C ARG A 116 -11.70 -1.85 4.73
N ASN A 117 -11.08 -1.24 3.71
CA ASN A 117 -11.84 -0.61 2.64
C ASN A 117 -12.64 -1.64 1.83
N ALA A 118 -12.03 -2.75 1.42
CA ALA A 118 -12.70 -3.81 0.67
C ALA A 118 -13.91 -4.38 1.44
N ILE A 119 -13.75 -4.65 2.74
CA ILE A 119 -14.84 -5.11 3.61
C ILE A 119 -15.96 -4.05 3.70
N ARG A 120 -15.60 -2.80 4.00
CA ARG A 120 -16.57 -1.70 4.15
C ARG A 120 -17.36 -1.44 2.86
N ARG A 121 -16.71 -1.57 1.71
CA ARG A 121 -17.32 -1.39 0.38
C ARG A 121 -18.01 -2.66 -0.14
N LYS A 122 -17.88 -3.79 0.56
CA LYS A 122 -18.33 -5.12 0.12
C LYS A 122 -17.78 -5.49 -1.28
N ASN A 123 -16.56 -5.07 -1.58
CA ASN A 123 -15.91 -5.35 -2.85
C ASN A 123 -15.24 -6.73 -2.78
N ALA A 124 -15.99 -7.76 -3.17
CA ALA A 124 -15.56 -9.16 -3.08
C ALA A 124 -14.39 -9.48 -4.04
N GLU A 125 -14.32 -8.80 -5.19
CA GLU A 125 -13.27 -9.01 -6.18
C GLU A 125 -11.91 -8.56 -5.66
N GLU A 126 -11.81 -7.34 -5.12
CA GLU A 126 -10.57 -6.85 -4.55
C GLU A 126 -10.15 -7.68 -3.32
N ALA A 127 -11.12 -8.06 -2.48
CA ALA A 127 -10.85 -8.94 -1.35
C ALA A 127 -10.29 -10.30 -1.81
N PHE A 128 -10.89 -10.88 -2.85
CA PHE A 128 -10.41 -12.12 -3.47
C PHE A 128 -8.96 -11.97 -3.93
N TRP A 129 -8.64 -10.96 -4.75
CA TRP A 129 -7.29 -10.77 -5.28
C TRP A 129 -6.24 -10.53 -4.20
N MET A 130 -6.57 -9.74 -3.16
CA MET A 130 -5.69 -9.56 -2.01
C MET A 130 -5.40 -10.89 -1.28
N ILE A 131 -6.43 -11.69 -1.00
CA ILE A 131 -6.28 -13.00 -0.36
C ILE A 131 -5.44 -13.93 -1.24
N THR A 132 -5.70 -13.96 -2.54
CA THR A 132 -4.94 -14.76 -3.50
C THR A 132 -3.47 -14.35 -3.53
N ALA A 133 -3.14 -13.06 -3.36
CA ALA A 133 -1.76 -12.60 -3.23
C ALA A 133 -1.03 -13.31 -2.09
N HIS A 134 -1.65 -13.36 -0.90
CA HIS A 134 -1.09 -14.04 0.27
C HIS A 134 -0.96 -15.54 0.04
N VAL A 135 -2.01 -16.19 -0.46
CA VAL A 135 -2.05 -17.66 -0.60
C VAL A 135 -1.12 -18.15 -1.70
N VAL A 136 -1.25 -17.62 -2.93
CA VAL A 136 -0.54 -18.15 -4.09
C VAL A 136 0.95 -17.83 -4.01
N ARG A 137 1.33 -16.60 -3.65
CA ARG A 137 2.75 -16.24 -3.57
C ARG A 137 3.47 -17.04 -2.49
N THR A 138 2.81 -17.27 -1.35
CA THR A 138 3.33 -18.16 -0.31
C THR A 138 3.44 -19.60 -0.79
N SER A 139 2.44 -20.10 -1.51
CA SER A 139 2.44 -21.46 -2.09
C SER A 139 3.58 -21.65 -3.09
N VAL A 140 3.85 -20.66 -3.93
CA VAL A 140 4.97 -20.68 -4.89
C VAL A 140 6.31 -20.71 -4.14
N ILE A 141 6.51 -19.86 -3.14
CA ILE A 141 7.73 -19.88 -2.31
C ILE A 141 7.91 -21.26 -1.68
N LYS A 142 6.84 -21.81 -1.09
CA LYS A 142 6.85 -23.14 -0.50
C LYS A 142 7.22 -24.23 -1.50
N ALA A 143 6.61 -24.22 -2.69
CA ALA A 143 6.84 -25.22 -3.72
C ALA A 143 8.28 -25.20 -4.24
N VAL A 144 8.87 -24.01 -4.37
CA VAL A 144 10.24 -23.84 -4.87
C VAL A 144 11.29 -24.12 -3.80
N THR A 145 11.05 -23.75 -2.54
CA THR A 145 12.04 -23.85 -1.46
C THR A 145 11.91 -25.11 -0.60
N GLY A 146 10.76 -25.78 -0.64
CA GLY A 146 10.43 -26.90 0.25
C GLY A 146 10.13 -26.49 1.70
N TYR A 147 10.15 -25.20 2.03
CA TYR A 147 9.97 -24.72 3.40
C TYR A 147 8.57 -24.97 3.97
N SER A 148 8.46 -24.84 5.30
CA SER A 148 7.16 -24.83 5.98
C SER A 148 6.28 -23.66 5.48
N TRP A 149 4.96 -23.76 5.68
CA TRP A 149 4.04 -22.66 5.36
C TRP A 149 4.39 -21.37 6.11
N LEU A 150 4.75 -21.48 7.40
CA LEU A 150 5.11 -20.33 8.22
C LEU A 150 6.36 -19.63 7.69
N THR A 151 7.42 -20.39 7.39
CA THR A 151 8.66 -19.85 6.83
C THR A 151 8.43 -19.22 5.46
N SER A 152 7.64 -19.87 4.60
CA SER A 152 7.32 -19.35 3.27
C SER A 152 6.51 -18.06 3.33
N TYR A 153 5.56 -17.98 4.27
CA TYR A 153 4.80 -16.76 4.51
C TYR A 153 5.68 -15.63 5.07
N GLY A 154 6.61 -15.97 5.97
CA GLY A 154 7.62 -15.05 6.47
C GLY A 154 8.49 -14.47 5.34
N LEU A 155 8.91 -15.29 4.39
CA LEU A 155 9.65 -14.84 3.21
C LEU A 155 8.80 -13.96 2.27
N PHE A 156 7.52 -14.30 2.09
CA PHE A 156 6.59 -13.42 1.38
C PHE A 156 6.51 -12.04 2.06
N CYS A 157 6.30 -12.00 3.38
CA CYS A 157 6.27 -10.76 4.15
C CYS A 157 7.58 -9.98 4.06
N ALA A 158 8.73 -10.66 4.18
CA ALA A 158 10.05 -10.04 4.04
C ALA A 158 10.25 -9.45 2.63
N SER A 159 9.78 -10.14 1.59
CA SER A 159 9.83 -9.62 0.22
C SER A 159 8.95 -8.37 0.03
N MET A 160 7.78 -8.34 0.67
CA MET A 160 6.91 -7.17 0.67
C MET A 160 7.56 -6.02 1.43
N TRP A 161 8.09 -6.26 2.62
CA TRP A 161 8.82 -5.25 3.40
C TRP A 161 9.96 -4.62 2.60
N ALA A 162 10.83 -5.46 2.01
CA ALA A 162 11.93 -5.00 1.19
C ALA A 162 11.46 -4.16 -0.01
N ALA A 163 10.35 -4.54 -0.64
CA ALA A 163 9.74 -3.77 -1.71
C ALA A 163 9.11 -2.44 -1.25
N GLY A 164 8.70 -2.33 0.02
CA GLY A 164 8.26 -1.06 0.60
C GLY A 164 9.41 -0.13 0.95
N CYS A 165 10.62 -0.66 1.13
CA CYS A 165 11.82 0.09 1.46
C CYS A 165 12.66 0.48 0.22
N TYR A 166 12.15 0.28 -1.00
CA TYR A 166 12.81 0.59 -2.27
C TYR A 166 11.82 1.28 -3.22
#